data_AF-A0A9K3LTD9-F1
#
_entry.id   AF-A0A9K3LTD9-F1
#
_cell.length_a   1.000
_cell.length_b   1.000
_cell.length_c   1.000
_cell.angle_alpha   90.00
_cell.angle_beta   90.00
_cell.angle_gamma   90.00
#
_symmetry.space_group_name_H-M   'P 1'
#
loop_
_entity.id
_entity.type
_entity.pdbx_description
1 polymer ?
#
loop_
_entity_poly.entity_id
_entity_poly.type
_entity_poly.pdbx_seq_one_letter_code
_entity_poly.pdbx_strand_id
1 'polypeptide(L)'
;MDSWIVGQVSFWYTVNKVKPAQIVDYCINMFLDLTIPGRGAGENHWLMRGVRNVQQTAERTNREMDIRSQLRQWDHDFPEIHHELLVRWICGAVVSLGVTAIYQGLKPQYRQSSNRKY
;
A
#
# COMPACT_ATOMS: atom_id res chain seq x y z
N MET A 1 -15.22 -24.15 0.05
CA MET A 1 -14.08 -24.43 0.96
C MET A 1 -12.77 -23.97 0.35
N ASP A 2 -12.52 -24.21 -0.93
CA ASP A 2 -11.27 -23.87 -1.63
C ASP A 2 -10.89 -22.38 -1.55
N SER A 3 -11.85 -21.47 -1.67
CA SER A 3 -11.61 -20.01 -1.59
C SER A 3 -11.07 -19.55 -0.24
N TRP A 4 -11.51 -20.17 0.85
CA TRP A 4 -11.02 -19.85 2.20
C TRP A 4 -9.57 -20.33 2.39
N ILE A 5 -9.23 -21.51 1.87
CA ILE A 5 -7.87 -22.05 1.91
C ILE A 5 -6.92 -21.16 1.09
N VAL A 6 -7.34 -20.75 -0.12
CA VAL A 6 -6.57 -19.83 -0.97
C VAL A 6 -6.33 -18.48 -0.27
N GLY A 7 -7.34 -17.94 0.42
CA GLY A 7 -7.20 -16.73 1.24
C GLY A 7 -6.20 -16.90 2.38
N GLN A 8 -6.27 -18.00 3.13
CA GLN A 8 -5.34 -18.26 4.25
C GLN A 8 -3.90 -18.48 3.77
N VAL A 9 -3.70 -19.24 2.69
CA VAL A 9 -2.37 -19.51 2.13
C VAL A 9 -1.74 -18.22 1.59
N SER A 10 -2.50 -17.43 0.85
CA SER A 10 -2.02 -16.14 0.33
C SER A 10 -1.73 -15.14 1.44
N PHE A 11 -2.54 -15.12 2.51
CA PHE A 11 -2.31 -14.31 3.70
C PHE A 11 -0.95 -14.66 4.36
N TRP A 12 -0.77 -15.92 4.75
CA TRP A 12 0.45 -16.35 5.45
C TRP A 12 1.71 -16.27 4.60
N TYR A 13 1.59 -16.55 3.30
CA TYR A 13 2.70 -16.35 2.36
C TYR A 13 3.14 -14.88 2.32
N THR A 14 2.17 -13.96 2.27
CA THR A 14 2.43 -12.52 2.20
C THR A 14 3.04 -12.01 3.50
N VAL A 15 2.49 -12.39 4.66
CA VAL A 15 3.03 -11.99 5.98
C VAL A 15 4.50 -12.41 6.15
N ASN A 16 4.87 -13.59 5.64
CA ASN A 16 6.25 -14.09 5.74
C ASN A 16 7.23 -13.46 4.72
N LYS A 17 6.73 -13.02 3.56
CA LYS A 17 7.57 -12.48 2.48
C LYS A 17 7.68 -10.97 2.48
N VAL A 18 6.74 -10.27 3.09
CA VAL A 18 6.72 -8.80 3.12
C VAL A 18 7.87 -8.26 3.96
N LYS A 19 8.64 -7.34 3.36
CA LYS A 19 9.58 -6.49 4.07
C LYS A 19 8.84 -5.20 4.48
N PRO A 20 8.50 -5.01 5.77
CA PRO A 20 7.67 -3.89 6.21
C PRO A 20 8.33 -2.54 5.89
N ALA A 21 9.66 -2.43 6.00
CA ALA A 21 10.40 -1.24 5.63
C ALA A 21 10.12 -0.77 4.18
N GLN A 22 10.07 -1.70 3.22
CA GLN A 22 9.79 -1.36 1.82
C GLN A 22 8.36 -0.83 1.62
N ILE A 23 7.39 -1.40 2.34
CA ILE A 23 6.00 -0.98 2.25
C ILE A 23 5.80 0.39 2.88
N VAL A 24 6.42 0.63 4.03
CA VAL A 24 6.42 1.93 4.68
C VAL A 24 7.02 2.98 3.74
N ASP A 25 8.14 2.69 3.07
CA ASP A 25 8.72 3.60 2.08
C ASP A 25 7.77 3.87 0.89
N TYR A 26 7.04 2.87 0.40
CA TYR A 26 6.01 3.08 -0.63
C TYR A 26 4.85 3.94 -0.14
N CYS A 27 4.37 3.72 1.08
CA CYS A 27 3.30 4.51 1.68
C CYS A 27 3.73 5.97 1.90
N ILE A 28 4.96 6.20 2.36
CA ILE A 28 5.52 7.54 2.52
C ILE A 28 5.62 8.22 1.16
N ASN A 29 6.13 7.54 0.13
CA ASN A 29 6.20 8.10 -1.22
C ASN A 29 4.82 8.44 -1.80
N MET A 30 3.83 7.55 -1.61
CA MET A 30 2.44 7.82 -2.02
C MET A 30 1.86 9.03 -1.29
N PHE A 31 2.12 9.17 0.01
CA PHE A 31 1.65 10.31 0.80
C PHE A 31 2.31 11.62 0.36
N LEU A 32 3.61 11.58 0.04
CA LEU A 32 4.33 12.72 -0.50
C LEU A 32 3.80 13.14 -1.88
N ASP A 33 3.52 12.17 -2.75
CA ASP A 33 2.95 12.46 -4.07
C ASP A 33 1.51 12.98 -4.01
N LEU A 34 0.71 12.55 -3.01
CA LEU A 34 -0.64 13.08 -2.77
C LEU A 34 -0.65 14.49 -2.16
N THR A 35 0.31 14.78 -1.29
CA THR A 35 0.34 16.04 -0.53
C THR A 35 1.11 17.16 -1.22
N ILE A 36 1.99 16.83 -2.17
CA ILE A 36 2.76 17.81 -2.96
C ILE A 36 2.17 17.80 -4.38
N PRO A 37 1.29 18.75 -4.73
CA PRO A 37 0.67 18.79 -6.04
C PRO A 37 1.72 18.88 -7.16
N GLY A 38 1.54 18.02 -8.17
CA GLY A 38 2.47 17.87 -9.29
C GLY A 38 2.65 19.15 -10.11
N ARG A 39 3.93 19.40 -10.45
CA ARG A 39 4.49 20.26 -11.49
C ARG A 39 3.57 21.34 -12.06
N GLY A 40 3.88 22.59 -11.70
CA GLY A 40 3.23 23.80 -12.18
C GLY A 40 2.99 23.81 -13.69
N ALA A 41 1.71 23.68 -14.07
CA ALA A 41 1.23 24.10 -15.36
C ALA A 41 1.35 25.63 -15.44
N GLY A 42 2.35 26.15 -16.18
CA GLY A 42 2.39 27.56 -16.60
C GLY A 42 3.67 28.37 -16.37
N GLU A 43 4.76 27.83 -15.82
CA GLU A 43 5.98 28.65 -15.58
C GLU A 43 6.94 28.64 -16.78
N ASN A 44 7.19 29.81 -17.38
CA ASN A 44 7.98 29.94 -18.63
C ASN A 44 9.51 30.01 -18.42
N HIS A 45 10.00 30.11 -17.17
CA HIS A 45 11.43 30.27 -16.85
C HIS A 45 12.08 29.00 -16.28
N TRP A 46 13.10 28.48 -16.95
CA TRP A 46 13.82 27.26 -16.58
C TRP A 46 14.54 27.35 -15.23
N LEU A 47 15.04 28.55 -14.86
CA LEU A 47 15.73 28.81 -13.60
C LEU A 47 14.78 28.76 -12.39
N MET A 48 13.59 29.35 -12.53
CA MET A 48 12.52 29.28 -11.52
C MET A 48 12.03 27.83 -11.32
N ARG A 49 11.93 27.05 -12.41
CA ARG A 49 11.64 25.61 -12.32
C ARG A 49 12.72 24.85 -11.54
N GLY A 50 14.00 25.20 -11.72
CA GLY A 50 15.12 24.60 -11.00
C GLY A 50 15.07 24.87 -9.50
N VAL A 51 14.93 26.14 -9.10
CA VAL A 51 14.84 26.53 -7.68
C VAL A 51 13.61 25.91 -7.01
N ARG A 52 12.47 25.88 -7.70
CA ARG A 52 11.24 25.30 -7.16
C ARG A 52 11.32 23.78 -7.03
N ASN A 53 11.96 23.08 -7.97
CA ASN A 53 12.23 21.65 -7.84
C ASN A 53 13.11 21.36 -6.61
N VAL A 54 14.12 22.19 -6.34
CA VAL A 54 14.99 22.03 -5.17
C VAL A 54 14.22 22.31 -3.88
N GLN A 55 13.41 23.37 -3.83
CA GLN A 55 12.54 23.66 -2.69
C GLN A 55 11.53 22.53 -2.44
N GLN A 56 10.87 22.03 -3.48
CA GLN A 56 9.94 20.90 -3.38
C GLN A 56 10.64 19.61 -2.95
N THR A 57 11.86 19.37 -3.43
CA THR A 57 12.66 18.22 -2.99
C THR A 57 13.06 18.36 -1.53
N ALA A 58 13.46 19.55 -1.08
CA ALA A 58 13.78 19.82 0.32
C ALA A 58 12.55 19.69 1.22
N GLU A 59 11.39 20.20 0.81
CA GLU A 59 10.10 20.01 1.50
C GLU A 59 9.70 18.53 1.57
N ARG A 60 9.89 17.78 0.47
CA ARG A 60 9.65 16.34 0.40
C ARG A 60 10.56 15.59 1.39
N THR A 61 11.85 15.87 1.38
CA THR A 61 12.83 15.26 2.29
C THR A 61 12.55 15.61 3.75
N ASN A 62 12.19 16.86 4.05
CA ASN A 62 11.85 17.28 5.42
C ASN A 62 10.59 16.56 5.92
N ARG A 63 9.54 16.43 5.09
CA ARG A 63 8.35 15.67 5.46
C ARG A 63 8.61 14.16 5.59
N GLU A 64 9.42 13.59 4.70
CA GLU A 64 9.85 12.19 4.82
C GLU A 64 10.56 11.94 6.15
N MET A 65 11.47 12.84 6.53
CA MET A 65 12.22 12.75 7.78
C MET A 65 11.32 12.90 9.01
N ASP A 66 10.32 13.78 8.97
CA ASP A 66 9.34 13.97 10.04
C ASP A 66 8.40 12.75 10.20
N ILE A 67 7.96 12.15 9.10
CA ILE A 67 7.16 10.92 9.17
C ILE A 67 8.00 9.77 9.75
N ARG A 68 9.28 9.65 9.33
CA ARG A 68 10.19 8.63 9.85
C ARG A 68 10.54 8.84 11.33
N SER A 69 10.66 10.09 11.80
CA SER A 69 10.88 10.36 13.22
C SER A 69 9.66 9.99 14.05
N GLN A 70 8.45 10.30 13.58
CA GLN A 70 7.20 9.91 14.24
C GLN A 70 7.01 8.39 14.28
N LEU A 71 7.36 7.67 13.20
CA LEU A 71 7.35 6.21 13.18
C LEU A 71 8.32 5.59 14.19
N ARG A 72 9.54 6.15 14.31
CA ARG A 72 10.51 5.70 15.33
C ARG A 72 10.05 6.02 16.75
N GLN A 73 9.40 7.16 16.94
CA GLN A 73 8.83 7.54 18.22
C GLN A 73 7.68 6.61 18.60
N TRP A 74 6.82 6.25 17.64
CA TRP A 74 5.77 5.26 17.85
C TRP A 74 6.35 3.89 18.27
N ASP A 75 7.40 3.40 17.61
CA ASP A 75 8.06 2.16 18.04
C ASP A 75 8.65 2.24 19.45
N HIS A 76 9.16 3.41 19.83
CA HIS A 76 9.69 3.64 21.16
C HIS A 76 8.57 3.65 22.22
N ASP A 77 7.44 4.29 21.92
CA ASP A 77 6.32 4.44 22.84
C ASP A 77 5.49 3.15 22.97
N PHE A 78 5.48 2.30 21.94
CA PHE A 78 4.73 1.04 21.92
C PHE A 78 5.62 -0.15 21.52
N PRO A 79 6.54 -0.57 22.42
CA PRO A 79 7.48 -1.64 22.12
C PRO A 79 6.81 -3.01 21.88
N GLU A 80 5.60 -3.22 22.40
CA GLU A 80 4.83 -4.46 22.22
C GLU A 80 4.17 -4.56 20.84
N ILE A 81 3.86 -3.42 20.19
CA ILE A 81 3.19 -3.36 18.90
C ILE A 81 4.09 -2.59 17.92
N HIS A 82 5.11 -3.28 17.41
CA HIS A 82 5.93 -2.72 16.34
C HIS A 82 5.07 -2.41 15.13
N HIS A 83 5.18 -1.19 14.60
CA HIS A 83 4.45 -0.78 13.41
C HIS A 83 4.69 -1.73 12.22
N GLU A 84 5.88 -2.36 12.19
CA GLU A 84 6.23 -3.40 11.23
C GLU A 84 5.28 -4.60 11.22
N LEU A 85 4.82 -5.05 12.39
CA LEU A 85 3.87 -6.14 12.51
C LEU A 85 2.53 -5.70 11.93
N LEU A 86 2.01 -4.54 12.36
CA LEU A 86 0.76 -3.98 11.82
C LEU A 86 0.79 -3.90 10.29
N VAL A 87 1.88 -3.41 9.71
CA VAL A 87 2.05 -3.34 8.25
C VAL A 87 2.00 -4.73 7.61
N ARG A 88 2.69 -5.73 8.17
CA ARG A 88 2.63 -7.12 7.65
C ARG A 88 1.22 -7.70 7.69
N TRP A 89 0.51 -7.53 8.80
CA TRP A 89 -0.86 -8.03 8.98
C TRP A 89 -1.85 -7.35 8.02
N ILE A 90 -1.79 -6.02 7.88
CA ILE A 90 -2.64 -5.26 6.96
C ILE A 90 -2.37 -5.67 5.52
N CYS A 91 -1.11 -5.74 5.10
CA CYS A 91 -0.76 -6.17 3.74
C CYS A 91 -1.20 -7.60 3.46
N GLY A 92 -1.01 -8.52 4.39
CA GLY A 92 -1.53 -9.88 4.28
C GLY A 92 -3.05 -9.90 4.08
N ALA A 93 -3.79 -9.10 4.84
CA ALA A 93 -5.25 -9.02 4.73
C ALA A 93 -5.70 -8.48 3.36
N VAL A 94 -5.08 -7.40 2.88
CA VAL A 94 -5.39 -6.81 1.56
C VAL A 94 -5.12 -7.80 0.43
N VAL A 95 -3.97 -8.48 0.45
CA VAL A 95 -3.63 -9.47 -0.57
C VAL A 95 -4.57 -10.67 -0.52
N SER A 96 -4.90 -11.16 0.67
CA SER A 96 -5.86 -12.26 0.86
C SER A 96 -7.23 -11.93 0.27
N LEU A 97 -7.75 -10.72 0.54
CA LEU A 97 -9.02 -10.26 -0.03
C LEU A 97 -8.94 -10.14 -1.56
N GLY A 98 -7.87 -9.55 -2.09
CA GLY A 98 -7.67 -9.39 -3.54
C GLY A 98 -7.58 -10.73 -4.27
N VAL A 99 -6.76 -11.67 -3.77
CA VAL A 99 -6.62 -13.00 -4.36
C VAL A 99 -7.93 -13.79 -4.26
N THR A 100 -8.65 -13.67 -3.13
CA THR A 100 -9.95 -14.33 -2.96
C THR A 100 -10.98 -13.77 -3.93
N ALA A 101 -11.02 -12.45 -4.14
CA ALA A 101 -11.92 -11.80 -5.09
C ALA A 101 -11.60 -12.23 -6.54
N ILE A 102 -10.33 -12.26 -6.92
CA ILE A 102 -9.88 -12.74 -8.23
C ILE A 102 -10.25 -14.23 -8.42
N TYR A 103 -10.00 -15.07 -7.41
CA TYR A 103 -10.32 -16.49 -7.45
C TYR A 103 -11.83 -16.74 -7.59
N GLN A 104 -12.66 -15.94 -6.92
CA GLN A 104 -14.11 -15.99 -7.08
C GLN A 104 -14.57 -15.49 -8.47
N GLY A 105 -13.93 -14.44 -8.99
CA GLY A 105 -14.20 -13.91 -10.33
C GLY A 105 -13.80 -14.86 -11.46
N LEU A 106 -12.75 -15.66 -11.27
CA LEU A 106 -12.27 -16.65 -12.22
C LEU A 106 -13.00 -18.00 -12.13
N LYS A 107 -13.74 -18.27 -11.04
CA LYS A 107 -14.52 -19.49 -10.94
C LYS A 107 -15.64 -19.46 -11.99
N PRO A 108 -15.70 -20.44 -12.91
CA PRO A 108 -16.77 -20.49 -13.89
C PRO A 108 -18.10 -20.57 -13.14
N GLN A 109 -18.95 -19.56 -13.32
CA GLN A 109 -20.33 -19.61 -12.88
C GLN A 109 -21.02 -20.70 -13.70
N TYR A 110 -21.04 -21.93 -13.17
CA TYR A 110 -21.90 -22.99 -13.69
C TYR A 110 -23.33 -22.48 -13.53
N ARG A 111 -23.88 -21.89 -14.59
CA ARG A 111 -25.31 -21.68 -14.74
C ARG A 111 -25.95 -23.05 -14.56
N GLN A 112 -26.49 -23.32 -13.37
CA GLN A 112 -27.55 -24.31 -13.21
C GLN A 112 -28.74 -23.78 -14.01
N SER A 113 -28.72 -24.01 -15.32
CA SER A 113 -29.92 -23.98 -16.13
C SER A 113 -30.73 -25.18 -15.66
N SER A 114 -31.56 -24.94 -14.65
CA SER A 114 -32.60 -25.83 -14.20
C SER A 114 -33.41 -26.21 -15.43
N ASN A 115 -33.15 -27.42 -15.93
CA ASN A 115 -33.93 -28.10 -16.94
C ASN A 115 -35.33 -28.38 -16.34
N ARG A 116 -36.18 -27.34 -16.33
CA ARG A 116 -37.57 -27.44 -15.90
C ARG A 116 -38.33 -27.98 -17.11
N LYS A 117 -38.30 -29.31 -17.23
CA LYS A 117 -39.17 -30.08 -18.12
C LYS A 117 -40.61 -29.67 -17.84
N TYR A 118 -41.28 -29.13 -18.87
CA TYR A 118 -42.72 -29.20 -19.04
C TYR A 118 -42.97 -30.17 -20.18
#